data_AF-Q66U05-F1
#
_entry.id   AF-Q66U05-F1
#
_cell.length_a   1.000
_cell.length_b   1.000
_cell.length_c   1.000
_cell.angle_alpha   90.00
_cell.angle_beta   90.00
_cell.angle_gamma   90.00
#
_symmetry.space_group_name_H-M   'P 1'
#
loop_
_entity.id
_entity.type
_entity.pdbx_description
1 polymer ?
#
loop_
_entity_poly.entity_id
_entity_poly.type
_entity_poly.pdbx_seq_one_letter_code
_entity_poly.pdbx_strand_id
1 'polypeptide(L)'
;MALIFLQIFSMTAMVFILNSGLVSANKSANEQCVEKTLPGKTLSDVKWSKVQSEAFMKDNREYQCFILCGLSNLKILKSTGAVETINNPLESELGDVIKTCAQETPSDDACKTAKRSALCLFAKAGRLTDEAGVGKIIKNVNENFKNSGKTIVWQ
;
A
#
# COMPACT_ATOMS: atom_id res chain seq x y z
N MET A 1 -22.24 28.12 -67.20
CA MET A 1 -21.89 27.11 -66.18
C MET A 1 -21.35 27.82 -64.96
N ALA A 2 -21.91 27.50 -63.80
CA ALA A 2 -21.43 27.88 -62.46
C ALA A 2 -19.97 27.38 -62.25
N LEU A 3 -19.15 27.99 -61.39
CA LEU A 3 -19.24 27.86 -59.94
C LEU A 3 -18.48 28.98 -59.20
N ILE A 4 -19.12 29.40 -58.11
CA ILE A 4 -18.67 30.24 -57.00
C ILE A 4 -17.76 29.39 -56.07
N PHE A 5 -17.22 30.03 -55.01
CA PHE A 5 -16.66 29.51 -53.75
C PHE A 5 -15.13 29.45 -53.69
N LEU A 6 -14.44 29.85 -52.63
CA LEU A 6 -14.71 30.63 -51.41
C LEU A 6 -13.34 30.84 -50.76
N GLN A 7 -13.05 32.01 -50.18
CA GLN A 7 -11.90 32.18 -49.28
C GLN A 7 -12.14 31.42 -47.98
N ILE A 8 -11.15 30.68 -47.46
CA ILE A 8 -11.10 30.33 -46.03
C ILE A 8 -9.66 30.51 -45.53
N PHE A 9 -9.51 31.53 -44.70
CA PHE A 9 -8.36 31.78 -43.84
C PHE A 9 -8.11 30.56 -42.94
N SER A 10 -6.92 29.97 -43.04
CA SER A 10 -6.43 28.97 -42.10
C SER A 10 -6.04 29.65 -40.78
N MET A 11 -7.00 29.83 -39.86
CA MET A 11 -6.70 29.95 -38.43
C MET A 11 -6.43 28.56 -37.89
N THR A 12 -5.17 28.11 -37.94
CA THR A 12 -4.74 26.99 -37.09
C THR A 12 -4.73 27.49 -35.65
N ALA A 13 -5.75 27.08 -34.91
CA ALA A 13 -5.90 27.33 -33.49
C ALA A 13 -4.63 26.93 -32.73
N MET A 14 -4.02 27.87 -32.01
CA MET A 14 -3.08 27.55 -30.94
C MET A 14 -3.84 26.76 -29.89
N VAL A 15 -3.54 25.46 -29.80
CA VAL A 15 -3.96 24.64 -28.67
C VAL A 15 -3.14 25.11 -27.47
N PHE A 16 -3.77 25.90 -26.60
CA PHE A 16 -3.27 26.13 -25.25
C PHE A 16 -3.36 24.79 -24.50
N ILE A 17 -2.25 24.05 -24.45
CA ILE A 17 -2.09 23.00 -23.44
C ILE A 17 -2.00 23.76 -22.12
N LEU A 18 -3.15 23.88 -21.44
CA LEU A 18 -3.21 24.28 -20.05
C LEU A 18 -2.40 23.25 -19.27
N ASN A 19 -1.14 23.59 -19.02
CA ASN A 19 -0.31 22.98 -18.00
C ASN A 19 -0.87 23.41 -16.64
N SER A 20 -2.10 23.01 -16.34
CA SER A 20 -2.61 23.02 -14.98
C SER A 20 -1.73 22.01 -14.27
N GLY A 21 -0.77 22.51 -13.49
CA GLY A 21 0.05 21.70 -12.60
C GLY A 21 -0.88 20.82 -11.79
N LEU A 22 -1.07 19.59 -12.26
CA LEU A 22 -1.77 18.56 -11.53
C LEU A 22 -0.80 18.25 -10.41
N VAL A 23 -1.00 18.90 -9.26
CA VAL A 23 -0.36 18.48 -8.02
C VAL A 23 -0.91 17.09 -7.78
N SER A 24 -0.23 16.08 -8.31
CA SER A 24 -0.44 14.69 -7.97
C SER A 24 -0.20 14.62 -6.47
N ALA A 25 -1.27 14.67 -5.68
CA ALA A 25 -1.17 14.51 -4.25
C ALA A 25 -0.42 13.20 -3.99
N ASN A 26 0.66 13.26 -3.20
CA ASN A 26 1.44 12.06 -2.88
C ASN A 26 0.49 11.00 -2.32
N LYS A 27 0.68 9.74 -2.72
CA LYS A 27 -0.11 8.60 -2.23
C LYS A 27 0.66 7.88 -1.13
N SER A 28 -0.05 7.43 -0.11
CA SER A 28 0.48 6.52 0.92
C SER A 28 0.84 5.15 0.34
N ALA A 29 1.61 4.36 1.08
CA ALA A 29 1.96 3.01 0.65
C ALA A 29 0.70 2.17 0.44
N ASN A 30 -0.27 2.25 1.37
CA ASN A 30 -1.53 1.52 1.24
C ASN A 30 -2.34 1.93 0.00
N GLU A 31 -2.41 3.22 -0.35
CA GLU A 31 -3.10 3.68 -1.57
C GLU A 31 -2.46 3.05 -2.82
N GLN A 32 -1.14 3.13 -2.93
CA GLN A 32 -0.41 2.56 -4.07
C GLN A 32 -0.50 1.02 -4.10
N CYS A 33 -0.47 0.37 -2.94
CA CYS A 33 -0.57 -1.08 -2.83
C CYS A 33 -1.95 -1.62 -3.17
N VAL A 34 -3.04 -0.92 -2.82
CA VAL A 34 -4.40 -1.27 -3.27
C VAL A 34 -4.44 -1.31 -4.80
N GLU A 35 -3.92 -0.27 -5.46
CA GLU A 35 -3.92 -0.18 -6.93
C GLU A 35 -3.14 -1.33 -7.60
N LYS A 36 -2.09 -1.84 -6.94
CA LYS A 36 -1.25 -2.92 -7.47
C LYS A 36 -1.78 -4.32 -7.15
N THR A 37 -2.33 -4.53 -5.97
CA THR A 37 -2.65 -5.88 -5.46
C THR A 37 -4.13 -6.21 -5.49
N LEU A 38 -5.00 -5.19 -5.55
CA LEU A 38 -6.45 -5.31 -5.46
C LEU A 38 -7.13 -4.43 -6.52
N PRO A 39 -6.99 -4.74 -7.82
CA PRO A 39 -7.55 -3.93 -8.89
C PRO A 39 -9.07 -3.75 -8.73
N GLY A 40 -9.53 -2.51 -8.86
CA GLY A 40 -10.95 -2.14 -8.66
C GLY A 40 -11.39 -2.01 -7.19
N LYS A 41 -10.48 -2.14 -6.22
CA LYS A 41 -10.73 -1.85 -4.81
C LYS A 41 -10.25 -0.46 -4.42
N THR A 42 -10.67 -0.02 -3.24
CA THR A 42 -10.33 1.28 -2.65
C THR A 42 -9.76 1.12 -1.24
N LEU A 43 -9.29 2.22 -0.63
CA LEU A 43 -8.89 2.20 0.79
C LEU A 43 -9.98 1.72 1.74
N SER A 44 -11.26 1.91 1.39
CA SER A 44 -12.38 1.41 2.20
C SER A 44 -12.43 -0.12 2.25
N ASP A 45 -11.86 -0.79 1.24
CA ASP A 45 -11.80 -2.24 1.12
C ASP A 45 -10.63 -2.87 1.87
N VAL A 46 -9.72 -2.07 2.39
CA VAL A 46 -8.51 -2.52 3.11
C VAL A 46 -8.40 -1.94 4.51
N LYS A 47 -9.53 -1.59 5.12
CA LYS A 47 -9.59 -1.39 6.58
C LYS A 47 -9.15 -2.67 7.29
N TRP A 48 -8.49 -2.55 8.44
CA TRP A 48 -7.93 -3.69 9.17
C TRP A 48 -8.90 -4.86 9.38
N SER A 49 -10.15 -4.58 9.73
CA SER A 49 -11.17 -5.63 9.89
C SER A 49 -11.43 -6.42 8.61
N LYS A 50 -11.43 -5.76 7.46
CA LYS A 50 -11.62 -6.41 6.16
C LYS A 50 -10.38 -7.14 5.70
N VAL A 51 -9.19 -6.55 5.89
CA VAL A 51 -7.90 -7.23 5.66
C VAL A 51 -7.80 -8.49 6.51
N GLN A 52 -8.18 -8.42 7.79
CA GLN A 52 -8.19 -9.57 8.68
C GLN A 52 -9.14 -10.67 8.19
N SER A 53 -10.37 -10.31 7.83
CA SER A 53 -11.34 -11.29 7.31
C SER A 53 -10.87 -11.93 6.00
N GLU A 54 -10.43 -11.14 5.04
CA GLU A 54 -10.05 -11.62 3.71
C GLU A 54 -8.72 -12.38 3.74
N ALA A 55 -7.65 -11.79 4.27
CA ALA A 55 -6.32 -12.43 4.26
C ALA A 55 -6.24 -13.61 5.23
N PHE A 56 -6.73 -13.46 6.46
CA PHE A 56 -6.53 -14.45 7.51
C PHE A 56 -7.61 -15.53 7.51
N MET A 57 -8.89 -15.15 7.51
CA MET A 57 -9.99 -16.12 7.63
C MET A 57 -10.34 -16.79 6.30
N LYS A 58 -10.44 -16.02 5.21
CA LYS A 58 -10.79 -16.54 3.87
C LYS A 58 -9.59 -17.01 3.05
N ASP A 59 -8.38 -16.84 3.59
CA ASP A 59 -7.13 -17.17 2.91
C ASP A 59 -6.99 -16.53 1.52
N ASN A 60 -7.52 -15.31 1.34
CA ASN A 60 -7.49 -14.60 0.07
C ASN A 60 -6.08 -14.09 -0.23
N ARG A 61 -5.43 -14.71 -1.24
CA ARG A 61 -4.05 -14.40 -1.63
C ARG A 61 -3.82 -12.94 -2.02
N GLU A 62 -4.77 -12.29 -2.68
CA GLU A 62 -4.61 -10.89 -3.11
C GLU A 62 -4.49 -9.96 -1.89
N TYR A 63 -5.31 -10.19 -0.87
CA TYR A 63 -5.22 -9.47 0.40
C TYR A 63 -3.95 -9.81 1.19
N GLN A 64 -3.41 -11.02 1.04
CA GLN A 64 -2.10 -11.37 1.61
C GLN A 64 -0.97 -10.61 0.90
N CYS A 65 -1.06 -10.45 -0.42
CA CYS A 65 -0.12 -9.64 -1.18
C CYS A 65 -0.27 -8.15 -0.89
N PHE A 66 -1.48 -7.66 -0.59
CA PHE A 66 -1.68 -6.32 -0.05
C PHE A 66 -0.92 -6.12 1.27
N ILE A 67 -1.00 -7.07 2.20
CA ILE A 67 -0.23 -7.06 3.46
C ILE A 67 1.27 -7.01 3.16
N LEU A 68 1.78 -7.88 2.28
CA LEU A 68 3.18 -7.87 1.87
C LEU A 68 3.60 -6.50 1.33
N CYS A 69 2.85 -5.96 0.36
CA CYS A 69 3.13 -4.69 -0.28
C CYS A 69 3.19 -3.55 0.74
N GLY A 70 2.15 -3.40 1.56
CA GLY A 70 2.06 -2.32 2.54
C GLY A 70 3.15 -2.44 3.59
N LEU A 71 3.22 -3.57 4.28
CA LEU A 71 4.11 -3.71 5.43
C LEU A 71 5.59 -3.76 5.04
N SER A 72 5.95 -4.22 3.84
CA SER A 72 7.35 -4.15 3.38
C SER A 72 7.80 -2.73 3.07
N ASN A 73 6.94 -1.92 2.42
CA ASN A 73 7.22 -0.52 2.14
C ASN A 73 7.24 0.36 3.39
N LEU A 74 6.64 -0.11 4.49
CA LEU A 74 6.67 0.53 5.80
C LEU A 74 7.77 0.01 6.72
N LYS A 75 8.69 -0.85 6.21
CA LYS A 75 9.79 -1.48 6.98
C LYS A 75 9.33 -2.32 8.19
N ILE A 76 8.15 -2.92 8.09
CA ILE A 76 7.62 -3.86 9.09
C ILE A 76 7.93 -5.30 8.68
N LEU A 77 7.85 -5.57 7.38
CA LEU A 77 8.25 -6.83 6.76
C LEU A 77 9.39 -6.59 5.76
N LYS A 78 10.07 -7.66 5.38
CA LYS A 78 10.99 -7.72 4.23
C LYS A 78 10.19 -8.01 2.96
N SER A 79 10.80 -7.83 1.79
CA SER A 79 10.18 -8.20 0.50
C SER A 79 9.85 -9.69 0.38
N THR A 80 10.50 -10.55 1.17
CA THR A 80 10.20 -11.99 1.28
C THR A 80 8.97 -12.31 2.13
N GLY A 81 8.37 -11.29 2.76
CA GLY A 81 7.27 -11.43 3.71
C GLY A 81 7.69 -11.76 5.14
N ALA A 82 8.96 -12.08 5.39
CA ALA A 82 9.49 -12.27 6.74
C ALA A 82 9.50 -10.94 7.52
N VAL A 83 9.52 -11.00 8.85
CA VAL A 83 9.57 -9.81 9.70
C VAL A 83 10.89 -9.04 9.50
N GLU A 84 10.80 -7.71 9.38
CA GLU A 84 11.96 -6.82 9.47
C GLU A 84 12.36 -6.65 10.93
N THR A 85 13.63 -6.92 11.25
CA THR A 85 14.16 -6.87 12.62
C THR A 85 15.02 -5.63 12.86
N ILE A 86 15.35 -4.88 11.81
CA ILE A 86 16.19 -3.69 11.88
C ILE A 86 15.31 -2.46 11.71
N ASN A 87 15.27 -1.60 12.74
CA ASN A 87 14.48 -0.36 12.74
C ASN A 87 12.99 -0.59 12.43
N ASN A 88 12.43 -1.70 12.92
CA ASN A 88 11.01 -1.97 12.76
C ASN A 88 10.21 -0.91 13.55
N PRO A 89 9.28 -0.18 12.92
CA PRO A 89 8.56 0.89 13.60
C PRO A 89 7.67 0.38 14.75
N LEU A 90 7.41 -0.93 14.83
CA LEU A 90 6.61 -1.54 15.89
C LEU A 90 7.42 -1.88 17.16
N GLU A 91 8.73 -1.62 17.18
CA GLU A 91 9.62 -2.01 18.28
C GLU A 91 9.12 -1.54 19.65
N SER A 92 8.58 -0.32 19.74
CA SER A 92 8.07 0.25 20.99
C SER A 92 6.87 -0.49 21.57
N GLU A 93 6.08 -1.17 20.74
CA GLU A 93 4.86 -1.89 21.16
C GLU A 93 5.08 -3.39 21.24
N LEU A 94 5.94 -3.95 20.39
CA LEU A 94 6.07 -5.39 20.21
C LEU A 94 7.38 -5.96 20.74
N GLY A 95 8.46 -5.17 20.84
CA GLY A 95 9.76 -5.59 21.38
C GLY A 95 10.18 -7.00 20.90
N ASP A 96 10.38 -7.92 21.84
CA ASP A 96 10.83 -9.29 21.55
C ASP A 96 9.86 -10.15 20.71
N VAL A 97 8.59 -9.74 20.57
CA VAL A 97 7.65 -10.38 19.63
C VAL A 97 8.17 -10.27 18.20
N ILE A 98 8.84 -9.18 17.83
CA ILE A 98 9.42 -8.99 16.49
C ILE A 98 10.46 -10.07 16.21
N LYS A 99 11.37 -10.32 17.15
CA LYS A 99 12.40 -11.36 17.03
C LYS A 99 11.78 -12.75 16.99
N THR A 100 10.76 -12.99 17.81
CA THR A 100 10.04 -14.27 17.84
C THR A 100 9.38 -14.56 16.49
N CYS A 101 8.64 -13.59 15.95
CA CYS A 101 7.94 -13.74 14.67
C CYS A 101 8.90 -13.78 13.46
N ALA A 102 10.12 -13.24 13.59
CA ALA A 102 11.14 -13.30 12.56
C ALA A 102 11.75 -14.72 12.38
N GLN A 103 11.56 -15.62 13.34
CA GLN A 103 12.06 -17.00 13.28
C GLN A 103 11.12 -17.94 12.51
N GLU A 104 9.95 -17.48 12.08
CA GLU A 104 9.04 -18.30 11.29
C GLU A 104 9.66 -18.70 9.94
N THR A 105 9.52 -19.97 9.58
CA THR A 105 10.04 -20.49 8.32
C THR A 105 9.28 -19.88 7.13
N PRO A 106 9.96 -19.24 6.18
CA PRO A 106 9.32 -18.69 4.99
C PRO A 106 8.58 -19.75 4.18
N SER A 107 7.49 -19.34 3.53
CA SER A 107 6.89 -20.08 2.41
C SER A 107 7.67 -19.81 1.12
N ASP A 108 7.49 -20.69 0.13
CA ASP A 108 7.83 -20.38 -1.27
C ASP A 108 7.02 -19.18 -1.83
N ASP A 109 5.85 -18.89 -1.24
CA ASP A 109 5.01 -17.73 -1.57
C ASP A 109 5.19 -16.60 -0.55
N ALA A 110 5.85 -15.52 -0.96
CA ALA A 110 6.10 -14.36 -0.10
C ALA A 110 4.82 -13.73 0.47
N CYS A 111 3.69 -13.78 -0.24
CA CYS A 111 2.42 -13.26 0.27
C CYS A 111 1.91 -14.14 1.43
N LYS A 112 2.06 -15.47 1.32
CA LYS A 112 1.73 -16.39 2.42
C LYS A 112 2.67 -16.23 3.61
N THR A 113 3.95 -15.96 3.37
CA THR A 113 4.89 -15.61 4.45
C THR A 113 4.46 -14.33 5.14
N ALA A 114 4.13 -13.28 4.38
CA ALA A 114 3.66 -12.01 4.93
C ALA A 114 2.39 -12.16 5.76
N LYS A 115 1.43 -12.99 5.31
CA LYS A 115 0.25 -13.35 6.09
C LYS A 115 0.64 -13.91 7.46
N ARG A 116 1.52 -14.91 7.49
CA ARG A 116 1.94 -15.60 8.72
C ARG A 116 2.67 -14.65 9.66
N SER A 117 3.65 -13.93 9.14
CA SER A 117 4.41 -12.92 9.90
C SER A 117 3.50 -11.81 10.45
N ALA A 118 2.57 -11.28 9.65
CA ALA A 118 1.60 -10.28 10.12
C ALA A 118 0.66 -10.84 11.19
N LEU A 119 0.19 -12.08 11.03
CA LEU A 119 -0.63 -12.74 12.03
C LEU A 119 0.12 -12.91 13.35
N CYS A 120 1.39 -13.32 13.31
CA CYS A 120 2.24 -13.44 14.50
C CYS A 120 2.42 -12.10 15.22
N LEU A 121 2.76 -11.03 14.48
CA LEU A 121 2.94 -9.69 15.04
C LEU A 121 1.65 -9.16 15.65
N PHE A 122 0.52 -9.32 14.96
CA PHE A 122 -0.74 -8.69 15.35
C PHE A 122 -1.55 -9.50 16.37
N ALA A 123 -1.29 -10.80 16.52
CA ALA A 123 -1.92 -11.61 17.56
C ALA A 123 -1.61 -11.09 18.98
N LYS A 124 -0.48 -10.40 19.17
CA LYS A 124 -0.08 -9.79 20.44
C LYS A 124 -0.55 -8.34 20.60
N ALA A 125 -0.94 -7.69 19.51
CA ALA A 125 -1.35 -6.28 19.48
C ALA A 125 -2.82 -6.06 19.89
N GLY A 126 -3.60 -7.12 20.09
CA GLY A 126 -5.04 -7.00 20.33
C GLY A 126 -5.79 -6.46 19.11
N ARG A 127 -6.76 -5.58 19.32
CA ARG A 127 -7.55 -4.99 18.22
C ARG A 127 -6.73 -3.91 17.52
N LEU A 128 -6.51 -4.07 16.21
CA LEU A 128 -5.90 -3.05 15.37
C LEU A 128 -6.89 -1.89 15.17
N THR A 129 -6.57 -0.72 15.74
CA THR A 129 -7.31 0.53 15.53
C THR A 129 -6.35 1.64 15.11
N ASP A 130 -6.86 2.63 14.39
CA ASP A 130 -6.06 3.78 13.93
C ASP A 130 -5.74 4.79 15.05
N GLU A 131 -6.22 4.52 16.27
CA GLU A 131 -6.23 5.45 17.40
C GLU A 131 -5.20 5.09 18.47
N ALA A 132 -4.80 3.81 18.57
CA ALA A 132 -3.86 3.32 19.58
C ALA A 132 -3.00 2.13 19.09
N GLY A 133 -1.93 1.86 19.84
CA GLY A 133 -1.05 0.71 19.66
C GLY A 133 -0.49 0.55 18.25
N VAL A 134 -0.34 -0.71 17.83
CA VAL A 134 0.22 -1.08 16.52
C VAL A 134 -0.53 -0.45 15.35
N GLY A 135 -1.86 -0.39 15.40
CA GLY A 135 -2.66 0.17 14.29
C GLY A 135 -2.38 1.67 14.07
N LYS A 136 -2.28 2.46 15.15
CA LYS A 136 -1.87 3.87 15.09
C LYS A 136 -0.46 4.03 14.53
N ILE A 137 0.49 3.18 14.94
CA ILE A 137 1.86 3.26 14.42
C ILE A 137 1.86 3.02 12.91
N ILE A 138 1.17 1.97 12.43
CA ILE A 138 1.10 1.69 10.99
C ILE A 138 0.49 2.87 10.23
N LYS A 139 -0.59 3.47 10.76
CA LYS A 139 -1.18 4.69 10.19
C LYS A 139 -0.16 5.82 10.10
N ASN A 140 0.53 6.14 11.19
CA ASN A 140 1.51 7.22 11.24
C ASN A 140 2.69 7.00 10.25
N VAL A 141 3.20 5.76 10.17
CA VAL A 141 4.30 5.43 9.23
C VAL A 141 3.81 5.53 7.78
N ASN A 142 2.56 5.15 7.51
CA ASN A 142 1.95 5.27 6.19
C ASN A 142 1.69 6.73 5.79
N GLU A 143 1.32 7.59 6.75
CA GLU A 143 1.24 9.06 6.57
C GLU A 143 2.62 9.67 6.32
N ASN A 144 3.66 9.24 7.04
CA ASN A 144 5.04 9.67 6.80
C ASN A 144 5.52 9.24 5.41
N PHE A 145 5.17 8.03 4.96
CA PHE A 145 5.45 7.58 3.60
C PHE A 145 4.79 8.51 2.57
N LYS A 146 3.50 8.82 2.75
CA LYS A 146 2.77 9.76 1.90
C LYS A 146 3.47 11.13 1.84
N ASN A 147 3.85 11.67 3.00
CA ASN A 147 4.51 12.97 3.08
C ASN A 147 5.91 12.97 2.46
N SER A 148 6.58 11.82 2.39
CA SER A 148 7.90 11.68 1.77
C SER A 148 7.89 11.71 0.24
N GLY A 149 6.72 11.57 -0.41
CA GLY A 149 6.61 11.53 -1.87
C GLY A 149 7.19 10.27 -2.53
N LYS A 150 7.52 9.24 -1.74
CA LYS A 150 8.07 7.98 -2.24
C LYS A 150 7.02 7.18 -3.03
N THR A 151 7.51 6.39 -3.97
CA THR A 151 6.74 5.35 -4.64
C THR A 151 7.03 4.01 -3.98
N ILE A 152 6.03 3.13 -3.91
CA ILE A 152 6.23 1.77 -3.42
C ILE A 152 7.21 1.00 -4.31
N VAL A 153 7.95 0.09 -3.71
CA VAL A 153 8.69 -0.95 -4.41
C VAL A 153 7.81 -2.21 -4.41
N TRP A 154 7.47 -2.71 -5.59
CA TRP A 154 6.65 -3.91 -5.79
C TRP A 154 7.21 -4.71 -6.98
N GLN A 155 7.47 -6.00 -6.78
CA GLN A 155 8.02 -6.93 -7.77
C GLN A 155 7.14 -8.16 -7.87
#